data_AF-F0YJH1-F1
#
_entry.id   AF-F0YJH1-F1
#
_cell.length_a   1.000
_cell.length_b   1.000
_cell.length_c   1.000
_cell.angle_alpha   90.00
_cell.angle_beta   90.00
_cell.angle_gamma   90.00
#
_symmetry.space_group_name_H-M   'P 1'
#
loop_
_entity.id
_entity.type
_entity.pdbx_description
1 polymer ?
#
loop_
_entity_poly.entity_id
_entity_poly.type
_entity_poly.pdbx_seq_one_letter_code
_entity_poly.pdbx_strand_id
1 'polypeptide(L)'
;NAHPTQHTWAFWEHRTSEKKTMTKQEWANLQKKLFSFSTVEEFWNNYVHIPPPSDSFSIFKEGIAPEWEDSANINGGEWNLRKSGRGNEGDMIDEWWQNLVLGLIGETIDTEDHICGARV
;
A
#
# COMPACT_ATOMS: atom_id res chain seq x y z
N ASN A 1 21.04 14.53 -4.94
CA ASN A 1 21.16 13.96 -3.59
C ASN A 1 20.02 12.99 -3.41
N ALA A 2 20.26 11.82 -2.82
CA ALA A 2 19.22 10.86 -2.50
C ALA A 2 18.95 10.91 -0.99
N HIS A 3 17.69 10.96 -0.59
CA HIS A 3 17.28 10.95 0.80
C HIS A 3 16.81 9.53 1.15
N PRO A 4 17.54 8.78 2.00
CA PRO A 4 17.17 7.42 2.34
C PRO A 4 15.90 7.39 3.18
N THR A 5 15.05 6.39 2.96
CA THR A 5 13.96 6.04 3.87
C THR A 5 14.49 5.13 4.98
N GLN A 6 13.78 5.08 6.12
CA GLN A 6 14.17 4.20 7.23
C GLN A 6 14.07 2.71 6.85
N HIS A 7 13.05 2.35 6.08
CA HIS A 7 12.86 1.02 5.51
C HIS A 7 12.89 1.05 3.99
N THR A 8 13.24 -0.07 3.37
CA THR A 8 12.87 -0.32 1.98
C THR A 8 11.39 -0.64 1.93
N TRP A 9 10.67 -0.02 1.02
CA TRP A 9 9.23 -0.20 0.84
C TRP A 9 8.93 -0.82 -0.52
N ALA A 10 7.84 -1.58 -0.60
CA ALA A 10 7.31 -2.20 -1.80
C ALA A 10 5.90 -1.68 -2.07
N PHE A 11 5.66 -1.22 -3.29
CA PHE A 11 4.34 -0.82 -3.77
C PHE A 11 3.71 -1.96 -4.56
N TRP A 12 2.41 -2.17 -4.36
CA TRP A 12 1.63 -3.27 -4.93
C TRP A 12 0.31 -2.76 -5.49
N GLU A 13 -0.16 -3.42 -6.54
CA GLU A 13 -1.48 -3.23 -7.15
C GLU A 13 -2.32 -4.48 -6.91
N HIS A 14 -3.55 -4.31 -6.45
CA HIS A 14 -4.55 -5.39 -6.42
C HIS A 14 -5.36 -5.35 -7.71
N ARG A 15 -5.05 -6.25 -8.63
CA ARG A 15 -5.77 -6.34 -9.92
C ARG A 15 -7.14 -6.97 -9.76
N THR A 16 -8.13 -6.46 -10.48
CA THR A 16 -9.44 -7.12 -10.59
C THR A 16 -9.39 -8.32 -11.53
N SER A 17 -10.13 -9.38 -11.24
CA SER A 17 -10.36 -10.49 -12.18
C SER A 17 -11.78 -10.49 -12.71
N GLU A 18 -11.94 -10.78 -14.00
CA GLU A 18 -13.25 -11.04 -14.62
C GLU A 18 -13.77 -12.46 -14.35
N LYS A 19 -12.94 -13.33 -13.77
CA LYS A 19 -13.30 -14.72 -13.45
C LYS A 19 -14.33 -14.75 -12.32
N LYS A 20 -15.45 -15.45 -12.55
CA LYS A 20 -16.51 -15.65 -11.53
C LYS A 20 -16.07 -16.53 -10.36
N THR A 21 -15.13 -17.45 -10.59
CA THR A 21 -14.57 -18.36 -9.59
C THR A 21 -13.07 -18.43 -9.77
N MET A 22 -12.34 -18.35 -8.66
CA MET A 22 -10.89 -18.38 -8.62
C MET A 22 -10.42 -19.26 -7.46
N THR A 23 -9.33 -19.98 -7.68
CA THR A 23 -8.61 -20.71 -6.64
C THR A 23 -7.88 -19.73 -5.70
N LYS A 24 -7.49 -20.20 -4.50
CA LYS A 24 -6.70 -19.40 -3.55
C LYS A 24 -5.42 -18.85 -4.19
N GLN A 25 -4.73 -19.65 -4.99
CA GLN A 25 -3.50 -19.22 -5.68
C GLN A 25 -3.77 -18.13 -6.71
N GLU A 26 -4.89 -18.22 -7.44
CA GLU A 26 -5.26 -17.19 -8.40
C GLU A 26 -5.60 -15.87 -7.71
N TRP A 27 -6.23 -15.90 -6.52
CA TRP A 27 -6.46 -14.70 -5.71
C TRP A 27 -5.15 -14.07 -5.24
N ALA A 28 -4.22 -14.85 -4.69
CA ALA A 28 -2.88 -14.35 -4.31
C ALA A 28 -2.15 -13.73 -5.51
N ASN A 29 -2.32 -14.31 -6.70
CA ASN A 29 -1.71 -13.78 -7.92
C ASN A 29 -2.27 -12.43 -8.39
N LEU A 30 -3.38 -11.94 -7.84
CA LEU A 30 -3.91 -10.60 -8.12
C LEU A 30 -3.11 -9.49 -7.44
N GLN A 31 -2.40 -9.81 -6.37
CA GLN A 31 -1.44 -8.91 -5.74
C GLN A 31 -0.17 -8.87 -6.59
N LYS A 32 0.10 -7.73 -7.23
CA LYS A 32 1.28 -7.54 -8.08
C LYS A 32 2.15 -6.42 -7.53
N LYS A 33 3.37 -6.79 -7.13
CA LYS A 33 4.41 -5.83 -6.80
C LYS A 33 4.75 -5.01 -8.05
N LEU A 34 4.67 -3.69 -7.93
CA LEU A 34 4.99 -2.74 -8.98
C LEU A 34 6.47 -2.34 -8.93
N PHE A 35 6.93 -1.88 -7.77
CA PHE A 35 8.30 -1.43 -7.55
C PHE A 35 8.67 -1.49 -6.07
N SER A 36 9.97 -1.41 -5.81
CA SER A 36 10.52 -1.14 -4.48
C SER A 36 11.36 0.13 -4.52
N PHE A 37 11.51 0.77 -3.37
CA PHE A 37 12.36 1.94 -3.21
C PHE A 37 12.99 1.97 -1.81
N SER A 38 14.15 2.61 -1.72
CA SER A 38 14.88 2.85 -0.47
C SER A 38 15.25 4.33 -0.29
N THR A 39 14.76 5.18 -1.20
CA THR A 39 14.97 6.63 -1.16
C THR A 39 13.70 7.38 -1.56
N VAL A 40 13.56 8.62 -1.09
CA VAL A 40 12.42 9.50 -1.40
C VAL A 40 12.36 9.82 -2.90
N GLU A 41 13.51 9.93 -3.56
CA GLU A 41 13.59 10.18 -5.00
C GLU A 41 13.12 8.98 -5.81
N GLU A 42 13.51 7.76 -5.44
CA GLU A 42 13.00 6.54 -6.07
C GLU A 42 11.48 6.42 -5.89
N PHE A 43 10.97 6.76 -4.69
CA PHE A 43 9.53 6.82 -4.46
C PHE A 43 8.85 7.76 -5.44
N TRP A 44 9.23 9.05 -5.48
CA TRP A 44 8.57 10.02 -6.36
C TRP A 44 8.76 9.71 -7.85
N ASN A 45 9.92 9.19 -8.26
CA ASN A 45 10.17 8.78 -9.65
C ASN A 45 9.22 7.67 -10.12
N ASN A 46 8.68 6.84 -9.22
CA ASN A 46 7.72 5.80 -9.57
C ASN A 46 6.27 6.23 -9.28
N TYR A 47 6.02 6.88 -8.14
CA TYR A 47 4.69 7.23 -7.64
C TYR A 47 3.96 8.24 -8.53
N VAL A 48 4.66 9.15 -9.22
CA VAL A 48 4.00 10.08 -10.16
C VAL A 48 3.47 9.40 -11.43
N HIS A 49 3.82 8.14 -11.65
CA HIS A 49 3.40 7.36 -12.82
C HIS A 49 2.31 6.32 -12.51
N ILE A 50 1.90 6.18 -11.24
CA ILE A 50 0.79 5.30 -10.90
C ILE A 50 -0.57 5.99 -11.11
N PRO A 51 -1.63 5.24 -11.43
CA PRO A 51 -3.01 5.75 -11.45
C PRO A 51 -3.44 6.35 -10.10
N PRO A 52 -4.57 7.08 -10.05
CA PRO A 52 -5.15 7.58 -8.81
C PRO A 52 -5.33 6.45 -7.77
N PRO A 53 -4.98 6.70 -6.50
CA PRO A 53 -5.03 5.70 -5.43
C PRO A 53 -6.34 4.92 -5.28
N SER A 54 -7.47 5.48 -5.70
CA SER A 54 -8.76 4.80 -5.79
C SER A 54 -8.73 3.46 -6.55
N ASP A 55 -7.68 3.16 -7.31
CA ASP A 55 -7.50 1.95 -8.11
C ASP A 55 -6.90 0.73 -7.36
N SER A 56 -7.07 0.65 -6.04
CA SER A 56 -6.70 -0.50 -5.19
C SER A 56 -5.18 -0.79 -5.08
N PHE A 57 -4.48 -0.01 -4.25
CA PHE A 57 -3.04 -0.15 -4.03
C PHE A 57 -2.70 -0.60 -2.61
N SER A 58 -1.46 -1.06 -2.44
CA SER A 58 -0.89 -1.34 -1.13
C SER A 58 0.59 -0.94 -1.08
N ILE A 59 1.04 -0.47 0.07
CA ILE A 59 2.44 -0.21 0.36
C ILE A 59 2.82 -0.99 1.63
N PHE A 60 3.84 -1.83 1.53
CA PHE A 60 4.33 -2.64 2.65
C PHE A 60 5.84 -2.56 2.74
N LYS A 61 6.40 -2.79 3.92
CA LYS A 61 7.86 -2.94 4.07
C LYS A 61 8.33 -4.08 3.18
N GLU A 62 9.50 -3.93 2.57
CA GLU A 62 10.09 -4.92 1.67
C GLU A 62 10.22 -6.28 2.38
N GLY A 63 9.77 -7.34 1.70
CA GLY A 63 9.75 -8.70 2.26
C GLY A 63 8.45 -9.08 2.99
N ILE A 64 7.52 -8.15 3.18
CA ILE A 64 6.18 -8.41 3.70
C ILE A 64 5.17 -8.36 2.55
N ALA A 65 4.47 -9.46 2.29
CA ALA A 65 3.39 -9.48 1.32
C ALA A 65 2.13 -8.81 1.89
N PRO A 66 1.30 -8.13 1.07
CA PRO A 66 0.02 -7.55 1.49
C PRO A 66 -1.08 -8.62 1.71
N GLU A 67 -0.73 -9.73 2.36
CA GLU A 67 -1.55 -10.91 2.56
C GLU A 67 -1.57 -11.28 4.06
N TRP A 68 -2.71 -11.77 4.56
CA TRP A 68 -2.86 -12.09 5.99
C TRP A 68 -2.07 -13.33 6.39
N GLU A 69 -1.70 -14.18 5.42
CA GLU A 69 -0.86 -15.37 5.64
C GLU A 69 0.62 -15.07 5.83
N ASP A 70 1.07 -13.84 5.49
CA ASP A 70 2.46 -13.44 5.73
C ASP A 70 2.77 -13.53 7.23
N SER A 71 3.95 -14.05 7.59
CA SER A 71 4.34 -14.27 8.97
C SER A 71 4.41 -12.98 9.78
N ALA A 72 4.65 -11.83 9.14
CA ALA A 72 4.61 -10.52 9.79
C ALA A 72 3.17 -10.05 10.08
N ASN A 73 2.19 -10.50 9.28
CA ASN A 73 0.80 -10.06 9.39
C ASN A 73 -0.09 -11.00 10.22
N ILE A 74 0.23 -12.29 10.28
CA ILE A 74 -0.68 -13.34 10.80
C ILE A 74 -1.12 -13.15 12.26
N ASN A 75 -0.28 -12.51 13.10
CA ASN A 75 -0.59 -12.23 14.50
C ASN A 75 -0.91 -10.74 14.74
N GLY A 76 -1.09 -9.96 13.68
CA GLY A 76 -1.36 -8.53 13.72
C GLY A 76 -2.85 -8.20 13.61
N GLY A 77 -3.12 -7.00 13.10
CA GLY A 77 -4.45 -6.50 12.82
C GLY A 77 -4.39 -5.31 11.86
N GLU A 78 -5.54 -4.72 11.56
CA GLU A 78 -5.61 -3.55 10.70
C GLU A 78 -6.56 -2.48 11.26
N TRP A 79 -6.16 -1.22 11.09
CA TRP A 79 -7.03 -0.07 11.33
C TRP A 79 -7.74 0.28 10.02
N ASN A 80 -9.07 0.19 10.02
CA ASN A 80 -9.88 0.49 8.84
C ASN A 80 -10.54 1.85 8.99
N LEU A 81 -10.27 2.75 8.05
CA LEU A 81 -10.97 4.02 7.90
C LEU A 81 -11.92 3.90 6.71
N ARG A 82 -13.21 4.13 6.95
CA ARG A 82 -14.25 4.11 5.92
C ARG A 82 -15.03 5.41 5.99
N LYS A 83 -15.28 6.02 4.84
CA LYS A 83 -16.16 7.19 4.80
C LYS A 83 -17.63 6.75 4.96
N SER A 84 -18.41 7.54 5.70
CA SER A 84 -19.87 7.45 5.75
C SER A 84 -20.48 8.61 4.96
N GLY A 85 -21.10 8.37 3.79
CA GLY A 85 -21.75 9.43 2.99
C GLY A 85 -22.12 9.03 1.55
N ARG A 86 -22.75 9.94 0.81
CA ARG A 86 -22.98 9.86 -0.66
C ARG A 86 -22.41 11.13 -1.32
N GLY A 87 -21.49 11.00 -2.28
CA GLY A 87 -20.93 12.12 -3.06
C GLY A 87 -19.88 11.69 -4.09
N ASN A 88 -19.26 12.65 -4.79
CA ASN A 88 -18.02 12.44 -5.56
C ASN A 88 -16.85 12.42 -4.56
N GLU A 89 -16.26 11.25 -4.36
CA GLU A 89 -15.44 10.93 -3.17
C GLU A 89 -14.02 10.46 -3.48
N GLY A 90 -13.69 10.28 -4.76
CA GLY A 90 -12.36 9.82 -5.20
C GLY A 90 -11.24 10.73 -4.71
N ASP A 91 -11.36 12.03 -4.98
CA ASP A 91 -10.32 13.03 -4.65
C ASP A 91 -9.92 13.01 -3.16
N MET A 92 -10.85 12.74 -2.24
CA MET A 92 -10.56 12.70 -0.80
C MET A 92 -9.87 11.39 -0.39
N ILE A 93 -10.24 10.26 -0.99
CA ILE A 93 -9.56 8.97 -0.75
C ILE A 93 -8.12 9.06 -1.27
N ASP A 94 -7.93 9.67 -2.43
CA ASP A 94 -6.61 9.87 -3.02
C ASP A 94 -5.72 10.75 -2.13
N GLU A 95 -6.28 11.83 -1.58
CA GLU A 95 -5.58 12.69 -0.60
C GLU A 95 -5.23 11.92 0.68
N TRP A 96 -6.18 11.17 1.26
CA TRP A 96 -5.94 10.38 2.47
C TRP A 96 -4.86 9.32 2.25
N TRP A 97 -4.90 8.63 1.12
CA TRP A 97 -3.90 7.66 0.75
C TRP A 97 -2.52 8.31 0.60
N GLN A 98 -2.43 9.42 -0.14
CA GLN A 98 -1.15 10.11 -0.31
C GLN A 98 -0.59 10.56 1.05
N ASN A 99 -1.40 11.13 1.93
CA ASN A 99 -0.96 11.53 3.27
C ASN A 99 -0.52 10.34 4.12
N LEU A 100 -1.23 9.20 4.02
CA LEU A 100 -0.86 7.96 4.72
C LEU A 100 0.48 7.42 4.22
N VAL A 101 0.66 7.31 2.90
CA VAL A 101 1.91 6.86 2.28
C VAL A 101 3.08 7.76 2.69
N LEU A 102 2.90 9.09 2.63
CA LEU A 102 3.94 10.04 3.04
C LEU A 102 4.25 9.94 4.54
N GLY A 103 3.25 9.71 5.37
CA GLY A 103 3.43 9.50 6.80
C GLY A 103 4.14 8.19 7.15
N LEU A 104 3.92 7.13 6.35
CA LEU A 104 4.63 5.85 6.46
C LEU A 104 6.11 6.02 6.09
N ILE A 105 6.40 6.44 4.86
CA ILE A 105 7.79 6.51 4.37
C ILE A 105 8.62 7.58 5.08
N GLY A 106 7.95 8.56 5.68
CA GLY A 106 8.55 9.62 6.51
C GLY A 106 8.64 9.28 8.00
N GLU A 107 8.16 8.11 8.42
CA GLU A 107 8.17 7.63 9.82
C GLU A 107 7.48 8.59 10.81
N THR A 108 6.37 9.21 10.41
CA THR A 108 5.67 10.21 11.23
C THR A 108 4.42 9.69 11.93
N ILE A 109 4.00 8.46 11.67
CA ILE A 109 2.73 7.90 12.19
C ILE A 109 2.91 6.74 13.16
N ASP A 110 4.08 6.10 13.18
CA ASP A 110 4.39 4.98 14.07
C ASP A 110 5.86 5.05 14.50
N THR A 111 6.08 5.66 15.66
CA THR A 111 7.41 5.81 16.23
C THR A 111 7.99 4.53 16.80
N GLU A 112 7.18 3.48 16.94
CA GLU A 112 7.57 2.20 17.56
C GLU A 112 7.82 1.08 16.51
N ASP A 113 7.72 1.40 15.22
CA ASP A 113 8.05 0.51 14.10
C ASP A 113 7.21 -0.79 14.00
N HIS A 114 5.95 -0.72 14.45
CA HIS A 114 4.99 -1.81 14.42
C HIS A 114 4.24 -1.98 13.09
N ILE A 115 4.13 -0.94 12.26
CA ILE A 115 3.35 -0.98 11.02
C ILE A 115 4.05 -1.86 9.98
N CYS A 116 3.31 -2.82 9.44
CA CYS A 116 3.77 -3.64 8.31
C CYS A 116 3.53 -2.96 6.95
N GLY A 117 2.41 -2.24 6.82
CA GLY A 117 2.01 -1.55 5.59
C GLY A 117 0.60 -0.96 5.66
N ALA A 118 0.12 -0.47 4.52
CA ALA A 118 -1.21 0.08 4.32
C ALA A 118 -1.80 -0.31 2.95
N ARG A 119 -3.13 -0.23 2.84
CA ARG A 119 -3.89 -0.50 1.61
C ARG A 119 -5.07 0.45 1.46
N VAL A 120 -5.45 0.72 0.22
CA VAL A 120 -6.62 1.54 -0.18
C VAL A 120 -7.52 0.75 -1.11
#